data_AF-A0A1S2CJ05-F1
#
_entry.id   AF-A0A1S2CJ05-F1
#
_cell.length_a   1.000
_cell.length_b   1.000
_cell.length_c   1.000
_cell.angle_alpha   90.00
_cell.angle_beta   90.00
_cell.angle_gamma   90.00
#
_symmetry.space_group_name_H-M   'P 1'
#
loop_
_entity.id
_entity.type
_entity.pdbx_description
1 polymer ?
#
loop_
_entity_poly.entity_id
_entity_poly.type
_entity_poly.pdbx_seq_one_letter_code
_entity_poly.pdbx_strand_id
1 'polypeptide(L)' 'MGWKDKISGAFGVADAKFASHAIEAERAAELLEAASKEGVGFADYLSGIEDWLKSKGCRQEHIDQEMVKVKDVSSYLKHD' A
#
# COMPACT_ATOMS: atom_id res chain seq x y z
N MET A 1 -8.26 -13.01 8.24
CA MET A 1 -7.76 -11.62 8.07
C MET A 1 -6.79 -11.67 6.89
N GLY A 2 -7.15 -11.05 5.76
CA GLY A 2 -6.31 -11.02 4.57
C GLY A 2 -5.43 -9.78 4.52
N TRP A 3 -4.55 -9.68 3.52
CA TRP A 3 -3.61 -8.59 3.31
C TRP A 3 -4.27 -7.20 3.31
N LYS A 4 -5.54 -7.10 2.90
CA LYS A 4 -6.31 -5.84 2.92
C LYS A 4 -6.42 -5.20 4.31
N ASP A 5 -6.41 -6.00 5.39
CA ASP A 5 -6.44 -5.52 6.77
C ASP A 5 -5.12 -4.82 7.16
N LYS A 6 -4.02 -5.24 6.54
CA LYS A 6 -2.69 -4.62 6.71
C LYS A 6 -2.55 -3.30 5.94
N ILE A 7 -3.45 -2.98 4.99
CA ILE A 7 -3.36 -1.74 4.19
C ILE A 7 -3.33 -0.53 5.12
N SER A 8 -4.23 -0.44 6.09
CA SER A 8 -4.24 0.68 7.04
C SER A 8 -2.96 0.84 7.87
N GLY A 9 -2.14 -0.20 7.99
CA GLY A 9 -0.86 -0.13 8.69
C GLY A 9 0.25 0.52 7.88
N ALA A 10 0.17 0.47 6.55
CA ALA A 10 1.13 1.06 5.62
C ALA A 10 0.85 2.54 5.31
N PHE A 11 -0.29 3.05 5.77
CA PHE A 11 -0.73 4.43 5.54
C PHE A 11 -0.90 5.19 6.86
N GLY A 12 -0.52 6.47 6.85
CA GLY A 12 -0.72 7.36 7.99
C GLY A 12 -2.20 7.56 8.30
N VAL A 13 -2.57 7.42 9.57
CA VAL A 13 -3.97 7.44 10.02
C VAL A 13 -4.65 8.79 9.78
N ALA A 14 -3.88 9.90 9.81
CA ALA A 14 -4.41 11.26 9.66
C ALA A 14 -4.50 11.72 8.20
N ASP A 15 -3.48 11.43 7.39
CA ASP A 15 -3.32 11.99 6.03
C ASP A 15 -3.40 10.93 4.92
N ALA A 16 -3.57 9.65 5.26
CA ALA A 16 -3.51 8.52 4.33
C ALA A 16 -2.27 8.60 3.41
N LYS A 17 -1.11 8.96 3.99
CA LYS A 17 0.18 8.98 3.29
C LYS A 17 0.87 7.64 3.42
N PHE A 18 1.28 7.08 2.30
CA PHE A 18 1.99 5.83 2.19
C PHE A 18 3.43 5.98 2.67
N ALA A 19 3.84 5.09 3.58
CA ALA A 19 5.24 4.95 4.04
C ALA A 19 5.90 6.30 4.45
N SER A 20 5.15 7.19 5.11
CA SER A 20 5.65 8.52 5.48
C SER A 20 6.66 8.50 6.64
N HIS A 21 6.65 7.45 7.45
CA HIS A 21 7.60 7.15 8.51
C HIS A 21 8.18 5.75 8.33
N ALA A 22 9.35 5.51 8.93
CA ALA A 22 10.07 4.23 8.83
C ALA A 22 9.20 3.02 9.24
N ILE A 23 8.34 3.17 10.24
CA ILE A 23 7.43 2.10 10.69
C ILE A 23 6.33 1.78 9.67
N GLU A 24 5.84 2.78 8.93
CA GLU A 24 4.85 2.57 7.87
C GLU A 24 5.51 1.93 6.64
N ALA A 25 6.77 2.25 6.35
CA ALA A 25 7.54 1.61 5.29
C ALA A 25 7.79 0.12 5.59
N GLU A 26 8.13 -0.22 6.84
CA GLU A 26 8.24 -1.62 7.29
C GLU A 26 6.91 -2.36 7.15
N ARG A 27 5.81 -1.74 7.59
CA ARG A 27 4.45 -2.29 7.43
C ARG A 27 4.02 -2.41 5.97
N ALA A 28 4.48 -1.51 5.09
CA ALA A 28 4.23 -1.59 3.66
C ALA A 28 4.95 -2.80 3.03
N ALA A 29 6.16 -3.12 3.49
CA ALA A 29 6.85 -4.34 3.09
C ALA A 29 6.13 -5.59 3.58
N GLU A 30 5.69 -5.62 4.85
CA GLU A 30 4.89 -6.72 5.39
C GLU A 30 3.55 -6.90 4.66
N LEU A 31 2.93 -5.80 4.25
CA LEU A 31 1.70 -5.78 3.46
C LEU A 31 1.92 -6.42 2.09
N LEU A 32 3.00 -6.05 1.39
CA LEU A 32 3.36 -6.66 0.10
C LEU A 32 3.68 -8.14 0.25
N GLU A 33 4.42 -8.52 1.30
CA GLU A 33 4.74 -9.92 1.60
C GLU A 33 3.47 -10.73 1.88
N ALA A 34 2.52 -10.19 2.65
CA ALA A 34 1.24 -10.83 2.91
C ALA A 34 0.42 -11.03 1.62
N ALA A 35 0.34 -10.00 0.77
CA ALA A 35 -0.32 -10.10 -0.53
C ALA A 35 0.34 -11.17 -1.42
N SER A 36 1.68 -11.20 -1.46
CA SER A 36 2.45 -12.21 -2.19
C SER A 36 2.21 -13.63 -1.67
N LYS A 37 2.19 -13.82 -0.35
CA LYS A 37 1.86 -15.11 0.30
C LYS A 37 0.44 -15.59 -0.02
N GLU A 38 -0.49 -14.68 -0.22
CA GLU A 38 -1.86 -15.00 -0.66
C GLU A 38 -1.97 -15.23 -2.18
N GLY A 39 -0.87 -15.13 -2.93
CA GLY A 39 -0.86 -15.30 -4.38
C GLY A 39 -1.46 -14.11 -5.14
N VAL A 40 -1.58 -12.95 -4.48
CA VAL A 40 -2.14 -11.74 -5.07
C VAL A 40 -1.10 -11.14 -6.01
N GLY A 41 -1.48 -11.02 -7.29
CA GLY A 41 -0.63 -10.38 -8.28
C GLY A 41 -0.44 -8.89 -7.98
N PHE A 42 0.70 -8.35 -8.41
CA PHE A 42 1.03 -6.95 -8.15
C PHE A 42 -0.01 -5.94 -8.67
N ALA A 43 -0.68 -6.26 -9.78
CA ALA A 43 -1.79 -5.43 -10.30
C ALA A 43 -3.00 -5.42 -9.35
N ASP A 44 -3.37 -6.58 -8.81
CA ASP A 44 -4.50 -6.72 -7.87
C ASP A 44 -4.18 -6.07 -6.51
N TYR A 45 -2.91 -6.17 -6.09
CA TYR A 45 -2.36 -5.44 -4.95
C TYR A 45 -2.55 -3.92 -5.09
N LEU A 46 -2.12 -3.36 -6.23
CA LEU A 46 -2.30 -1.93 -6.52
C LEU A 46 -3.78 -1.54 -6.56
N SER A 47 -4.62 -2.33 -7.24
CA SER A 47 -6.06 -2.07 -7.30
C SER A 47 -6.72 -2.12 -5.92
N GLY A 48 -6.32 -3.04 -5.03
CA GLY A 48 -6.87 -3.10 -3.68
C GLY A 48 -6.46 -1.93 -2.78
N ILE A 49 -5.25 -1.40 -2.95
CA ILE A 49 -4.82 -0.17 -2.26
C ILE A 49 -5.59 1.05 -2.78
N GLU A 50 -5.74 1.15 -4.11
CA GLU A 50 -6.51 2.22 -4.73
C GLU A 50 -7.98 2.21 -4.25
N ASP A 51 -8.60 1.03 -4.21
CA ASP A 51 -9.97 0.85 -3.73
C ASP A 51 -10.11 1.25 -2.25
N TRP A 52 -9.12 0.89 -1.42
CA TRP A 52 -9.10 1.31 -0.01
C TRP A 52 -9.01 2.82 0.14
N LEU A 53 -8.14 3.49 -0.62
CA LEU A 53 -8.03 4.96 -0.60
C LEU A 53 -9.32 5.64 -1.08
N LYS A 54 -9.97 5.10 -2.13
CA LYS A 54 -11.30 5.55 -2.57
C LYS A 54 -12.34 5.37 -1.47
N SER A 55 -12.35 4.23 -0.80
CA SER A 55 -13.25 3.95 0.34
C SER A 55 -13.02 4.90 1.53
N LYS A 56 -11.83 5.47 1.68
CA LYS A 56 -11.52 6.50 2.69
C LYS A 56 -11.99 7.90 2.30
N GLY A 57 -12.48 8.09 1.08
CA GLY A 57 -12.88 9.40 0.56
C GLY A 57 -11.70 10.28 0.16
N CYS A 58 -10.51 9.68 -0.10
CA CYS A 58 -9.38 10.41 -0.64
C CYS A 58 -9.69 10.96 -2.03
N ARG A 59 -9.18 12.16 -2.34
CA ARG A 59 -9.31 12.75 -3.68
C ARG A 59 -8.45 12.00 -4.68
N GLN A 60 -8.88 11.93 -5.93
CA GLN A 60 -8.16 11.21 -7.00
C GLN A 60 -6.71 11.69 -7.17
N GLU A 61 -6.42 12.99 -7.05
CA GLU A 61 -5.05 13.52 -7.07
C GLU A 61 -4.16 12.95 -5.96
N HIS A 62 -4.70 12.86 -4.73
CA HIS A 62 -3.97 12.27 -3.60
C HIS A 62 -3.73 10.78 -3.85
N ILE A 63 -4.74 10.07 -4.35
CA ILE A 63 -4.63 8.65 -4.69
C ILE A 63 -3.51 8.44 -5.71
N ASP A 64 -3.48 9.23 -6.79
CA ASP A 64 -2.46 9.09 -7.83
C ASP A 64 -1.04 9.31 -7.27
N GLN A 65 -0.86 10.33 -6.44
CA GLN A 65 0.41 10.61 -5.76
C GLN A 65 0.87 9.47 -4.85
N GLU A 66 -0.03 8.91 -4.07
CA GLU A 66 0.31 7.80 -3.17
C GLU A 66 0.58 6.51 -3.96
N MET A 67 -0.17 6.25 -5.04
CA MET A 67 0.04 5.09 -5.90
C MET A 67 1.39 5.10 -6.61
N VAL A 68 1.97 6.28 -6.90
CA VAL A 68 3.36 6.39 -7.39
C VAL A 68 4.35 5.87 -6.35
N LYS A 69 4.18 6.25 -5.07
CA LYS A 69 5.06 5.77 -3.98
C LYS A 69 4.92 4.28 -3.71
N VAL A 70 3.68 3.76 -3.77
CA VAL A 70 3.40 2.32 -3.64
C VAL A 70 4.14 1.53 -4.73
N LYS A 71 4.12 2.03 -5.97
CA LYS A 71 4.87 1.43 -7.08
C LYS A 71 6.38 1.51 -6.85
N ASP A 72 6.88 2.63 -6.35
CA ASP A 72 8.31 2.82 -6.08
C ASP A 72 8.83 1.84 -5.02
N VAL A 73 8.15 1.72 -3.87
CA VAL A 73 8.49 0.75 -2.81
C VAL A 73 8.48 -0.69 -3.31
N SER A 74 7.54 -1.04 -4.19
CA SER A 74 7.52 -2.39 -4.78
C SER A 74 8.73 -2.68 -5.65
N SER A 75 9.33 -1.63 -6.24
CA SER A 75 10.55 -1.74 -7.03
C SER A 75 11.77 -1.95 -6.13
N TYR A 76 11.80 -1.32 -4.94
CA TYR A 76 12.84 -1.54 -3.92
C TYR A 76 12.79 -2.96 -3.34
N LEU A 77 11.59 -3.53 -3.19
CA LEU A 77 11.40 -4.88 -2.64
C LEU A 77 11.68 -6.01 -3.65
N LYS A 78 11.90 -5.69 -4.94
CA LYS A 78 12.30 -6.67 -5.97
C LYS A 78 13.79 -6.99 -6.00
N HIS A 79 14.60 -6.38 -5.12
CA HIS A 79 16.01 -6.69 -4.97
C HIS A 79 16.24 -7.54 -3.71
N ASP A 80 15.95 -8.84 -3.81
CA ASP A 80 16.66 -9.91 -3.07
C ASP A 80 16.70 -11.18 -3.93
#